data_AF-A0A964PZF3-F1
#
_entry.id   AF-A0A964PZF3-F1
#
_cell.length_a   1.000
_cell.length_b   1.000
_cell.length_c   1.000
_cell.angle_alpha   90.00
_cell.angle_beta   90.00
_cell.angle_gamma   90.00
#
_symmetry.space_group_name_H-M   'P 1'
#
loop_
_entity.id
_entity.type
_entity.pdbx_description
1 polymer ?
#
loop_
_entity_poly.entity_id
_entity_poly.type
_entity_poly.pdbx_seq_one_letter_code
_entity_poly.pdbx_strand_id
1 'polypeptide(L)'
;MITYLILGIVAAALVLGVLPYNRLVRLRERYRNAFAQIDVQLKRRYDLIPNLVEVAKGYLQHERETLDAVIRARNNAQAAAGKAASNPGNPAAMQGLGGAELVLGQQLGRFFGLVESYPSLKGSENMLQLQEELGSTENRIAFARQAYNDAVMRYSAARGSVPTLFVANALGFFPAEFFEIDAPGERGAPRVSFT
;
A
#
# COMPACT_ATOMS: atom_id res chain seq x y z
N MET A 1 49.23 -25.66 9.20
CA MET A 1 48.00 -25.80 10.02
C MET A 1 47.32 -24.47 10.29
N ILE A 2 47.97 -23.51 10.96
CA ILE A 2 47.38 -22.19 11.28
C ILE A 2 46.95 -21.42 10.02
N THR A 3 47.75 -21.42 8.95
CA THR A 3 47.42 -20.75 7.67
C THR A 3 46.13 -21.29 7.03
N TYR A 4 45.94 -22.62 7.04
CA TYR A 4 44.74 -23.25 6.51
C TYR A 4 43.50 -22.95 7.37
N LEU A 5 43.68 -22.83 8.70
CA LEU A 5 42.62 -22.41 9.62
C LEU A 5 42.19 -20.97 9.34
N ILE A 6 43.13 -20.05 9.16
CA ILE A 6 42.86 -18.65 8.80
C ILE A 6 42.14 -18.56 7.46
N LEU A 7 42.62 -19.26 6.43
CA LEU A 7 41.97 -19.32 5.12
C LEU A 7 40.54 -19.87 5.20
N GLY A 8 40.32 -20.92 6.00
CA GLY A 8 39.00 -21.48 6.23
C GLY A 8 38.04 -20.50 6.90
N ILE A 9 38.50 -19.74 7.90
CA ILE A 9 37.70 -18.72 8.60
C ILE A 9 37.36 -17.56 7.66
N VAL A 10 38.31 -17.09 6.85
CA VAL A 10 38.09 -16.01 5.88
C VAL A 10 37.10 -16.45 4.80
N ALA A 11 37.23 -17.68 4.29
CA ALA A 11 36.29 -18.25 3.33
C ALA A 11 34.88 -18.38 3.93
N ALA A 12 34.76 -18.84 5.17
CA ALA A 12 33.49 -18.92 5.87
C ALA A 12 32.86 -17.54 6.07
N ALA A 13 33.65 -16.54 6.49
CA ALA A 13 33.17 -15.16 6.66
C ALA A 13 32.67 -14.55 5.34
N LEU A 14 33.37 -14.79 4.23
CA LEU A 14 32.94 -14.35 2.90
C LEU A 14 31.62 -15.00 2.49
N VAL A 15 31.47 -16.31 2.67
CA VAL A 15 30.23 -17.02 2.34
C VAL A 15 29.07 -16.53 3.24
N LEU A 16 29.31 -16.35 4.53
CA LEU A 16 28.33 -15.85 5.51
C LEU A 16 27.98 -14.37 5.32
N GLY A 17 28.80 -13.59 4.62
CA GLY A 17 28.48 -12.21 4.25
C GLY A 17 27.76 -12.10 2.90
N VAL A 18 28.31 -12.72 1.86
CA VAL A 18 27.86 -12.55 0.46
C VAL A 18 26.51 -13.21 0.22
N LEU A 19 26.27 -14.43 0.74
CA LEU A 19 25.02 -15.13 0.50
C LEU A 19 23.81 -14.42 1.13
N PRO A 20 23.85 -14.02 2.42
CA PRO A 20 22.74 -13.29 3.02
C PRO A 20 22.54 -11.91 2.41
N TYR A 21 23.62 -11.19 2.08
CA TYR A 21 23.52 -9.90 1.39
C TYR A 21 22.75 -10.02 0.06
N ASN A 22 23.17 -10.93 -0.82
CA ASN A 22 22.50 -11.14 -2.11
C ASN A 22 21.06 -11.64 -1.95
N ARG A 23 20.77 -12.41 -0.89
CA ARG A 23 19.40 -12.81 -0.56
C ARG A 23 18.55 -11.59 -0.16
N LEU A 24 19.05 -10.73 0.71
CA LEU A 24 18.34 -9.53 1.16
C LEU A 24 18.11 -8.54 0.03
N VAL A 25 19.09 -8.31 -0.84
CA VAL A 25 18.93 -7.44 -2.03
C VAL A 25 17.79 -7.96 -2.91
N ARG A 26 17.76 -9.26 -3.22
CA ARG A 26 16.69 -9.86 -4.02
C ARG A 26 15.32 -9.74 -3.35
N LEU A 27 15.22 -9.94 -2.04
CA LEU A 27 13.96 -9.80 -1.31
C LEU A 27 13.51 -8.34 -1.23
N ARG A 28 14.45 -7.40 -1.13
CA ARG A 28 14.17 -5.96 -1.17
C ARG A 28 13.55 -5.54 -2.49
N GLU A 29 14.17 -5.93 -3.59
CA GLU A 29 13.65 -5.62 -4.93
C GLU A 29 12.31 -6.32 -5.19
N ARG A 30 12.05 -7.50 -4.61
CA ARG A 30 10.74 -8.16 -4.72
C ARG A 30 9.62 -7.33 -4.10
N TYR A 31 9.77 -6.83 -2.87
CA TYR A 31 8.70 -6.03 -2.28
C TYR A 31 8.56 -4.67 -2.98
N ARG A 32 9.65 -4.07 -3.47
CA ARG A 32 9.60 -2.82 -4.25
C ARG A 32 8.83 -3.02 -5.57
N ASN A 33 9.11 -4.11 -6.27
CA ASN A 33 8.40 -4.48 -7.49
C ASN A 33 6.92 -4.76 -7.21
N ALA A 34 6.60 -5.44 -6.10
CA ALA A 34 5.21 -5.67 -5.71
C ALA A 34 4.50 -4.34 -5.41
N PHE A 35 5.17 -3.39 -4.75
CA PHE A 35 4.62 -2.05 -4.52
C PHE A 35 4.39 -1.28 -5.83
N ALA A 36 5.29 -1.40 -6.81
CA ALA A 36 5.11 -0.77 -8.11
C ALA A 36 3.81 -1.23 -8.82
N GLN A 37 3.39 -2.48 -8.61
CA GLN A 37 2.09 -2.96 -9.11
C GLN A 37 0.91 -2.26 -8.43
N ILE A 38 1.02 -2.00 -7.13
CA ILE A 38 0.02 -1.23 -6.37
C ILE A 38 -0.04 0.21 -6.89
N ASP A 39 1.12 0.87 -7.05
CA ASP A 39 1.23 2.26 -7.52
C ASP A 39 0.53 2.48 -8.87
N VAL A 40 0.66 1.54 -9.81
CA VAL A 40 -0.05 1.61 -11.10
C VAL A 40 -1.56 1.61 -10.92
N GLN A 41 -2.10 0.76 -10.04
CA GLN A 41 -3.55 0.70 -9.81
C GLN A 41 -4.05 1.91 -9.02
N LEU A 42 -3.27 2.40 -8.04
CA LEU A 42 -3.59 3.63 -7.31
C LEU A 42 -3.69 4.82 -8.26
N LYS A 43 -2.71 4.99 -9.15
CA LYS A 43 -2.73 6.03 -10.20
C LYS A 43 -3.99 5.96 -11.04
N ARG A 44 -4.33 4.77 -11.56
CA ARG A 44 -5.57 4.56 -12.32
C ARG A 44 -6.80 5.00 -11.53
N ARG A 45 -6.91 4.61 -10.25
CA ARG A 45 -8.04 4.99 -9.40
C ARG A 45 -8.12 6.51 -9.24
N TYR A 46 -6.99 7.18 -9.01
CA TYR A 46 -6.94 8.64 -8.88
C TYR A 46 -7.28 9.37 -10.17
N ASP A 47 -6.99 8.79 -11.33
CA ASP A 47 -7.28 9.38 -12.64
C ASP A 47 -8.76 9.23 -13.03
N LEU A 48 -9.45 8.20 -12.51
CA LEU A 48 -10.88 8.00 -12.71
C LEU A 48 -11.77 8.94 -11.88
N ILE A 49 -11.31 9.35 -10.69
CA ILE A 49 -12.11 10.14 -9.75
C ILE A 49 -12.53 11.52 -10.29
N PRO A 50 -11.67 12.30 -10.98
CA PRO A 50 -12.11 13.54 -11.63
C PRO A 50 -13.25 13.32 -12.60
N ASN A 51 -13.18 12.29 -13.44
CA ASN A 51 -14.25 11.95 -14.39
C ASN A 51 -15.55 11.58 -13.66
N LEU A 52 -15.45 10.81 -12.57
CA LEU A 52 -16.58 10.49 -11.70
C LEU A 52 -17.26 11.75 -11.15
N VAL A 53 -16.47 12.71 -10.67
CA VAL A 53 -16.96 13.98 -10.12
C VAL A 53 -17.58 14.85 -11.21
N GLU A 54 -16.99 14.91 -12.41
CA GLU A 54 -17.58 15.67 -13.53
C GLU A 54 -18.94 15.12 -13.98
N VAL A 55 -19.09 13.79 -14.10
CA VAL A 55 -20.39 13.18 -14.40
C VAL A 55 -21.41 13.52 -13.31
N ALA A 56 -20.99 13.44 -12.04
CA ALA A 56 -21.86 13.71 -10.90
C ALA A 56 -22.29 15.18 -10.80
N LYS A 57 -21.41 16.14 -11.13
CA LYS A 57 -21.72 17.59 -11.11
C LYS A 57 -22.95 17.97 -11.92
N GLY A 58 -23.21 17.28 -13.03
CA GLY A 58 -24.39 17.51 -13.86
C GLY A 58 -25.73 17.25 -13.14
N TYR A 59 -25.72 16.35 -12.15
CA TYR A 59 -26.91 15.90 -11.41
C TYR A 59 -26.93 16.39 -9.96
N LEU A 60 -25.76 16.60 -9.35
CA LEU A 60 -25.57 16.88 -7.94
C LEU A 60 -25.21 18.35 -7.69
N GLN A 61 -26.01 19.28 -8.22
CA GLN A 61 -25.68 20.71 -8.20
C GLN A 61 -25.62 21.34 -6.80
N HIS A 62 -26.38 20.77 -5.85
CA HIS A 62 -26.44 21.24 -4.46
C HIS A 62 -25.44 20.55 -3.52
N GLU A 63 -24.72 19.53 -4.01
CA GLU A 63 -23.87 18.64 -3.20
C GLU A 63 -22.37 18.93 -3.41
N ARG A 64 -22.04 20.21 -3.62
CA ARG A 64 -20.67 20.66 -3.92
C ARG A 64 -19.69 20.28 -2.81
N GLU A 65 -20.11 20.38 -1.56
CA GLU A 65 -19.25 20.04 -0.42
C GLU A 65 -18.79 18.58 -0.47
N THR A 66 -19.69 17.67 -0.82
CA THR A 66 -19.39 16.24 -0.97
C THR A 66 -18.41 16.00 -2.13
N LEU A 67 -18.65 16.63 -3.28
CA LEU A 67 -17.75 16.51 -4.45
C LEU A 67 -16.35 17.08 -4.16
N ASP A 68 -16.27 18.22 -3.49
CA ASP A 68 -15.01 18.84 -3.09
C ASP A 68 -14.28 18.01 -2.04
N ALA A 69 -14.99 17.34 -1.13
CA ALA A 69 -14.41 16.41 -0.17
C ALA A 69 -13.74 15.22 -0.88
N VAL A 70 -14.38 14.65 -1.91
CA VAL A 70 -13.82 13.56 -2.72
C VAL A 70 -12.54 14.01 -3.45
N ILE A 71 -12.57 15.18 -4.10
CA ILE A 71 -11.39 15.71 -4.81
C ILE A 71 -10.23 16.00 -3.84
N ARG A 72 -10.51 16.58 -2.67
CA ARG A 72 -9.48 16.82 -1.64
C ARG A 72 -8.88 15.52 -1.12
N ALA A 73 -9.72 14.52 -0.82
CA ALA A 73 -9.25 13.21 -0.38
C ALA A 73 -8.39 12.52 -1.46
N ARG A 74 -8.80 12.60 -2.72
CA ARG A 74 -8.04 12.09 -3.87
C ARG A 74 -6.67 12.74 -4.00
N ASN A 75 -6.59 14.06 -3.87
CA ASN A 75 -5.32 14.78 -3.96
C ASN A 75 -4.37 14.43 -2.81
N ASN A 76 -4.91 14.28 -1.59
CA ASN A 76 -4.12 13.84 -0.44
C ASN A 76 -3.59 12.40 -0.64
N ALA A 77 -4.45 11.48 -1.08
CA ALA A 77 -4.07 10.09 -1.37
C ALA A 77 -3.02 9.99 -2.48
N GLN A 78 -3.17 10.76 -3.57
CA GLN A 78 -2.17 10.81 -4.65
C GLN A 78 -0.82 11.33 -4.15
N ALA A 79 -0.80 12.38 -3.33
CA ALA A 79 0.42 12.91 -2.76
C ALA A 79 1.11 11.90 -1.82
N ALA A 80 0.34 11.19 -0.99
CA ALA A 80 0.85 10.14 -0.12
C ALA A 80 1.41 8.94 -0.92
N ALA A 81 0.73 8.54 -2.00
CA ALA A 81 1.19 7.50 -2.91
C ALA A 81 2.53 7.87 -3.57
N GLY A 82 2.70 9.13 -3.99
CA GLY A 82 3.98 9.60 -4.54
C GLY A 82 5.15 9.50 -3.54
N LYS A 83 4.90 9.76 -2.26
CA LYS A 83 5.90 9.58 -1.19
C LYS A 83 6.22 8.10 -0.97
N ALA A 84 5.21 7.24 -0.93
CA ALA A 84 5.37 5.79 -0.77
C ALA A 84 6.10 5.17 -1.97
N ALA A 85 5.80 5.59 -3.20
CA ALA A 85 6.49 5.15 -4.41
C ALA A 85 7.99 5.50 -4.42
N SER A 86 8.36 6.63 -3.81
CA SER A 86 9.75 7.06 -3.72
C SER A 86 10.57 6.22 -2.72
N ASN A 87 9.93 5.68 -1.68
CA ASN A 87 10.58 4.79 -0.72
C ASN A 87 9.62 3.71 -0.17
N PRO A 88 9.32 2.66 -0.97
CA PRO A 88 8.41 1.61 -0.57
C PRO A 88 8.92 0.89 0.69
N GLY A 89 8.03 0.64 1.64
CA GLY A 89 8.37 0.02 2.93
C GLY A 89 8.92 0.98 3.99
N ASN A 90 9.05 2.29 3.70
CA ASN A 90 9.31 3.27 4.76
C ASN A 90 8.08 3.42 5.66
N PRO A 91 8.20 3.28 7.00
CA PRO A 91 7.04 3.30 7.89
C PRO A 91 6.18 4.57 7.78
N ALA A 92 6.79 5.75 7.77
CA ALA A 92 6.05 7.01 7.68
C ALA A 92 5.34 7.15 6.32
N ALA A 93 5.97 6.74 5.23
CA ALA A 93 5.38 6.80 3.90
C ALA A 93 4.22 5.80 3.73
N MET A 94 4.39 4.56 4.20
CA MET A 94 3.37 3.52 4.11
C MET A 94 2.16 3.81 5.01
N GLN A 95 2.38 4.27 6.23
CA GLN A 95 1.31 4.70 7.14
C GLN A 95 0.58 5.94 6.60
N GLY A 96 1.33 6.91 6.06
CA GLY A 96 0.74 8.08 5.41
C GLY A 96 -0.14 7.72 4.22
N LEU A 97 0.30 6.75 3.40
CA LEU A 97 -0.50 6.20 2.30
C LEU A 97 -1.76 5.50 2.85
N GLY A 98 -1.62 4.56 3.77
CA GLY A 98 -2.75 3.83 4.37
C GLY A 98 -3.81 4.76 4.96
N GLY A 99 -3.40 5.78 5.69
CA GLY A 99 -4.33 6.77 6.25
C GLY A 99 -5.03 7.62 5.18
N ALA A 100 -4.32 8.05 4.14
CA ALA A 100 -4.92 8.82 3.06
C ALA A 100 -5.90 7.98 2.21
N GLU A 101 -5.56 6.71 1.98
CA GLU A 101 -6.42 5.73 1.31
C GLU A 101 -7.70 5.46 2.08
N LEU A 102 -7.61 5.32 3.41
CA LEU A 102 -8.76 5.14 4.28
C LEU A 102 -9.73 6.32 4.17
N VAL A 103 -9.20 7.55 4.23
CA VAL A 103 -10.01 8.76 4.09
C VAL A 103 -10.67 8.83 2.71
N LEU A 104 -9.93 8.50 1.65
CA LEU A 104 -10.49 8.47 0.30
C LEU A 104 -11.61 7.43 0.17
N GLY A 105 -11.41 6.22 0.69
CA GLY A 105 -12.44 5.18 0.73
C GLY A 105 -13.71 5.64 1.45
N GLN A 106 -13.57 6.35 2.57
CA GLN A 106 -14.70 6.93 3.31
C GLN A 106 -15.45 7.99 2.49
N GLN A 107 -14.73 8.90 1.80
CA GLN A 107 -15.38 9.92 0.97
C GLN A 107 -16.07 9.30 -0.25
N LEU A 108 -15.47 8.30 -0.89
CA LEU A 108 -16.09 7.57 -1.99
C LEU A 108 -17.34 6.80 -1.51
N GLY A 109 -17.30 6.20 -0.31
CA GLY A 109 -18.46 5.55 0.29
C GLY A 109 -19.63 6.52 0.51
N ARG A 110 -19.36 7.72 1.04
CA ARG A 110 -20.37 8.78 1.18
C ARG A 110 -20.91 9.24 -0.17
N PHE A 111 -20.03 9.43 -1.15
CA PHE A 111 -20.41 9.79 -2.51
C PHE A 111 -21.33 8.75 -3.15
N PHE A 112 -21.03 7.46 -3.05
CA PHE A 112 -21.91 6.43 -3.61
C PHE A 112 -23.23 6.30 -2.85
N GLY A 113 -23.22 6.52 -1.52
CA GLY A 113 -24.46 6.64 -0.75
C GLY A 113 -25.35 7.79 -1.23
N LEU A 114 -24.75 8.90 -1.67
CA LEU A 114 -25.48 9.99 -2.30
C LEU A 114 -25.99 9.60 -3.68
N VAL A 115 -25.19 8.91 -4.52
CA VAL A 115 -25.64 8.44 -5.85
C VAL A 115 -26.93 7.60 -5.75
N GLU A 116 -27.08 6.79 -4.69
CA GLU A 116 -28.29 6.00 -4.44
C GLU A 116 -29.57 6.84 -4.28
N SER A 117 -29.47 8.09 -3.79
CA SER A 117 -30.63 8.98 -3.68
C SER A 117 -31.00 9.69 -4.99
N TYR A 118 -30.19 9.52 -6.05
CA TYR A 118 -30.42 10.14 -7.36
C TYR A 118 -30.56 9.08 -8.48
N PRO A 119 -31.78 8.57 -8.73
CA PRO A 119 -32.01 7.50 -9.71
C PRO A 119 -31.50 7.80 -11.12
N SER A 120 -31.60 9.06 -11.57
CA SER A 120 -31.12 9.51 -12.88
C SER A 120 -29.61 9.43 -13.01
N LEU A 121 -28.86 9.76 -11.94
CA LEU A 121 -27.41 9.62 -11.90
C LEU A 121 -27.00 8.15 -11.80
N LYS A 122 -27.67 7.40 -10.92
CA LYS A 122 -27.43 5.96 -10.73
C LYS A 122 -27.61 5.16 -12.02
N GLY A 123 -28.63 5.51 -12.82
CA GLY A 123 -28.92 4.86 -14.10
C GLY A 123 -28.09 5.38 -15.27
N SER A 124 -27.21 6.36 -15.07
CA SER A 124 -26.36 6.89 -16.14
C SER A 124 -25.30 5.87 -16.54
N GLU A 125 -25.23 5.53 -17.82
CA GLU A 125 -24.25 4.57 -18.38
C GLU A 125 -22.80 4.94 -18.02
N ASN A 126 -22.44 6.22 -18.15
CA ASN A 126 -21.12 6.73 -17.77
C ASN A 126 -20.81 6.52 -16.27
N MET A 127 -21.81 6.70 -15.41
CA MET A 127 -21.66 6.53 -13.95
C MET A 127 -21.48 5.04 -13.60
N LEU A 128 -22.27 4.16 -14.21
CA LEU A 128 -22.15 2.71 -14.02
C LEU A 128 -20.79 2.17 -14.49
N GLN A 129 -20.31 2.63 -15.66
CA GLN A 129 -18.99 2.25 -16.17
C GLN A 129 -17.87 2.70 -15.21
N LEU A 130 -17.90 3.94 -14.73
CA LEU A 130 -16.89 4.44 -13.80
C LEU A 130 -16.93 3.72 -12.45
N GLN A 131 -18.11 3.36 -11.96
CA GLN A 131 -18.28 2.52 -10.76
C GLN A 131 -17.65 1.15 -10.94
N GLU A 132 -17.89 0.49 -12.06
CA GLU A 132 -17.31 -0.82 -12.37
C GLU A 132 -15.79 -0.74 -12.48
N GLU A 133 -15.25 0.26 -13.18
CA GLU A 133 -13.81 0.47 -13.29
C GLU A 133 -13.14 0.75 -11.95
N LEU A 134 -13.76 1.58 -11.11
CA LEU A 134 -13.27 1.85 -9.75
C LEU A 134 -13.30 0.59 -8.88
N GLY A 135 -14.42 -0.16 -8.90
CA GLY A 135 -14.54 -1.41 -8.15
C GLY A 135 -13.53 -2.47 -8.60
N SER A 136 -13.34 -2.62 -9.91
CA SER A 136 -12.32 -3.51 -10.48
C SER A 136 -10.90 -3.09 -10.10
N THR A 137 -10.63 -1.78 -10.08
CA THR A 137 -9.34 -1.24 -9.65
C THR A 137 -9.09 -1.49 -8.16
N GLU A 138 -10.09 -1.30 -7.30
CA GLU A 138 -10.00 -1.56 -5.86
C GLU A 138 -9.73 -3.05 -5.57
N ASN A 139 -10.41 -3.96 -6.26
CA ASN A 139 -10.14 -5.39 -6.16
C ASN A 139 -8.70 -5.76 -6.54
N ARG A 140 -8.16 -5.14 -7.61
CA ARG A 140 -6.76 -5.32 -8.01
C ARG A 140 -5.79 -4.74 -6.99
N ILE A 141 -6.10 -3.59 -6.38
CA ILE A 141 -5.31 -2.99 -5.29
C ILE A 141 -5.28 -3.94 -4.09
N ALA A 142 -6.43 -4.49 -3.68
CA ALA A 142 -6.52 -5.43 -2.57
C ALA A 142 -5.64 -6.68 -2.79
N PHE A 143 -5.72 -7.29 -3.98
CA PHE A 143 -4.89 -8.44 -4.34
C PHE A 143 -3.38 -8.09 -4.40
N ALA A 144 -3.03 -6.96 -5.02
CA ALA A 144 -1.64 -6.51 -5.10
C ALA A 144 -1.05 -6.19 -3.72
N ARG A 145 -1.86 -5.64 -2.80
CA ARG A 145 -1.49 -5.40 -1.41
C ARG A 145 -1.18 -6.69 -0.66
N GLN A 146 -1.95 -7.76 -0.87
CA GLN A 146 -1.61 -9.07 -0.31
C GLN A 146 -0.23 -9.53 -0.79
N ALA A 147 0.03 -9.48 -2.10
CA ALA A 147 1.32 -9.88 -2.67
C ALA A 147 2.50 -9.04 -2.15
N TYR A 148 2.30 -7.73 -1.97
CA TYR A 148 3.28 -6.84 -1.35
C TYR A 148 3.56 -7.23 0.10
N ASN A 149 2.51 -7.42 0.90
CA ASN A 149 2.63 -7.78 2.31
C ASN A 149 3.31 -9.14 2.47
N ASP A 150 3.02 -10.11 1.61
CA ASP A 150 3.74 -11.40 1.57
C ASP A 150 5.24 -11.22 1.26
N ALA A 151 5.58 -10.32 0.33
CA ALA A 151 6.97 -10.01 0.01
C ALA A 151 7.70 -9.33 1.17
N VAL A 152 7.03 -8.38 1.85
CA VAL A 152 7.53 -7.71 3.06
C VAL A 152 7.72 -8.71 4.21
N MET A 153 6.79 -9.64 4.39
CA MET A 153 6.91 -10.72 5.39
C MET A 153 8.12 -11.60 5.11
N ARG A 154 8.32 -12.04 3.86
CA ARG A 154 9.49 -12.85 3.47
C ARG A 154 10.81 -12.11 3.67
N TYR A 155 10.84 -10.82 3.35
CA TYR A 155 11.99 -9.96 3.61
C TYR A 155 12.26 -9.85 5.12
N SER A 156 11.23 -9.58 5.93
CA SER A 156 11.35 -9.43 7.37
C SER A 156 11.82 -10.73 8.05
N ALA A 157 11.28 -11.88 7.65
CA ALA A 157 11.70 -13.19 8.15
C ALA A 157 13.16 -13.51 7.78
N ALA A 158 13.59 -13.21 6.54
CA ALA A 158 14.97 -13.40 6.14
C ALA A 158 15.92 -12.44 6.86
N ARG A 159 15.50 -11.19 7.08
CA ARG A 159 16.27 -10.19 7.83
C ARG A 159 16.45 -10.56 9.29
N GLY A 160 15.44 -11.17 9.91
CA GLY A 160 15.47 -11.61 11.31
C GLY A 160 16.21 -12.93 11.56
N SER A 161 16.60 -13.68 10.52
CA SER A 161 17.24 -14.98 10.69
C SER A 161 18.76 -14.88 10.83
N VAL A 162 19.38 -15.78 11.60
CA VAL A 162 20.84 -15.92 11.68
C VAL A 162 21.32 -16.76 10.48
N PRO A 163 22.42 -16.39 9.79
CA PRO A 163 23.36 -15.28 10.07
C PRO A 163 22.95 -13.92 9.49
N THR A 164 21.88 -13.86 8.71
CA THR A 164 21.42 -12.66 7.97
C THR A 164 21.22 -11.41 8.84
N LEU A 165 20.77 -11.56 10.08
CA LEU A 165 20.54 -10.47 11.04
C LEU A 165 21.78 -9.59 11.23
N PHE A 166 22.96 -10.19 11.35
CA PHE A 166 24.21 -9.46 11.54
C PHE A 166 24.58 -8.65 10.29
N VAL A 167 24.45 -9.29 9.11
CA VAL A 167 24.70 -8.67 7.81
C VAL A 167 23.71 -7.52 7.56
N ALA A 168 22.43 -7.72 7.92
CA ALA A 168 21.38 -6.73 7.75
C ALA A 168 21.65 -5.45 8.54
N ASN A 169 21.99 -5.59 9.83
CA ASN A 169 22.26 -4.46 10.71
C ASN A 169 23.55 -3.72 10.32
N ALA A 170 24.59 -4.45 9.94
CA ALA A 170 25.87 -3.85 9.55
C ALA A 170 25.79 -3.09 8.21
N LEU A 171 24.96 -3.54 7.26
CA LEU A 171 24.92 -3.02 5.88
C LEU A 171 23.65 -2.23 5.53
N GLY A 172 22.91 -1.76 6.55
CA GLY A 172 21.78 -0.84 6.33
C GLY A 172 20.55 -1.48 5.67
N PHE A 173 20.27 -2.74 5.98
CA PHE A 173 18.96 -3.33 5.68
C PHE A 173 17.99 -2.98 6.81
N PHE A 174 17.12 -2.01 6.56
CA PHE A 174 16.08 -1.56 7.48
C PHE A 174 14.80 -2.43 7.40
N PRO A 175 13.92 -2.41 8.42
CA PRO A 175 12.62 -3.05 8.34
C PRO A 175 11.80 -2.41 7.21
N ALA A 176 10.96 -3.21 6.56
CA ALA A 176 9.97 -2.71 5.62
C ALA A 176 8.59 -2.78 6.28
N GLU A 177 7.83 -1.69 6.19
CA GLU A 177 6.47 -1.60 6.70
C GLU A 177 5.48 -2.27 5.75
N PHE A 178 4.45 -2.90 6.32
CA PHE A 178 3.33 -3.44 5.55
C PHE A 178 2.45 -2.32 4.98
N PHE A 179 1.68 -2.63 3.95
CA PHE A 179 0.64 -1.74 3.46
C PHE A 179 -0.70 -2.16 4.05
N GLU A 180 -1.22 -1.35 4.96
CA GLU A 180 -2.49 -1.57 5.65
C GLU A 180 -3.36 -0.33 5.52
N ILE A 181 -4.67 -0.53 5.42
CA ILE A 181 -5.68 0.52 5.29
C ILE A 181 -6.68 0.40 6.45
N ASP A 182 -6.19 0.02 7.63
CA ASP A 182 -7.00 -0.14 8.83
C ASP A 182 -6.92 1.14 9.68
N ALA A 183 -7.99 1.45 10.40
CA ALA A 183 -7.94 2.55 11.35
C ALA A 183 -6.95 2.19 12.49
N PRO A 184 -6.06 3.10 12.92
CA PRO A 184 -5.18 2.84 14.05
C PRO A 184 -6.02 2.56 15.32
N GLY A 185 -6.23 1.29 15.64
CA GLY A 185 -7.08 0.84 16.74
C GLY A 185 -7.91 -0.43 16.48
N GLU A 186 -8.15 -0.83 15.22
CA GLU A 186 -8.98 -2.02 14.90
C GLU A 186 -8.33 -3.36 15.27
N ARG A 187 -7.03 -3.36 15.60
CA ARG A 187 -6.34 -4.54 16.17
C ARG A 187 -6.65 -4.77 17.65
N GLY A 188 -7.40 -3.89 18.31
CA GLY A 188 -7.92 -4.12 19.65
C GLY A 188 -9.13 -5.04 19.59
N ALA A 189 -8.94 -6.33 19.88
CA ALA A 189 -10.04 -7.28 20.01
C ALA A 189 -11.17 -6.68 20.88
N PRO A 190 -12.46 -6.79 20.49
CA PRO A 190 -13.56 -6.25 21.28
C PRO A 190 -13.52 -6.86 22.67
N ARG A 191 -13.29 -6.02 23.70
CA ARG A 191 -13.41 -6.45 25.09
C ARG A 191 -14.88 -6.61 25.41
N VAL A 192 -15.40 -7.83 25.23
CA VAL A 192 -16.74 -8.18 25.68
C VAL A 192 -16.71 -8.26 27.20
N SER A 193 -17.20 -7.22 27.86
CA SER A 193 -17.48 -7.25 29.30
C SER A 193 -18.87 -7.85 29.47
N PHE A 194 -18.95 -9.04 30.03
CA PHE A 194 -20.22 -9.56 30.53
C PHE A 194 -20.49 -8.91 31.90
N THR A 195 -21.58 -8.17 32.01
CA THR A 195 -22.24 -7.87 33.31
C THR A 195 -23.00 -9.08 33.80
#